data_AF-A0A0F9A2G1-F1
#
_entry.id   AF-A0A0F9A2G1-F1
#
_cell.length_a   1.000
_cell.length_b   1.000
_cell.length_c   1.000
_cell.angle_alpha   90.00
_cell.angle_beta   90.00
_cell.angle_gamma   90.00
#
_symmetry.space_group_name_H-M   'P 1'
#
loop_
_entity.id
_entity.type
_entity.pdbx_description
1 polymer ?
#
loop_
_entity_poly.entity_id
_entity_poly.type
_entity_poly.pdbx_seq_one_letter_code
_entity_poly.pdbx_strand_id
1 'polypeptide(L)'
;IEEHRLLYARKTPRKMTINWLKSVPDSQVPNLIAKRTLASVKRSSGGPLRVWVNLINGRPDQTKSYNLGIDISKGMGASNSVISIACNETREKIAEWAHAGTPPYEFARIATAIGVWVGGKNKLPLIIWENNGHPGWDFGRQLVKIYQYPNIWYDRAVGTIAEKISKKYGWHSSQTKKPVVLGMLRRAYAHGGYINHSTEALDEALTYIEYEGGGIGPAEYVEESDAARKCHGDRVIADMLNVVGFGDTPRGKSKMPAAPHRSFGHRMAAWKRGKRKQTKMTRFDHSGVNI
;
A
#
# COMPACT_ATOMS: atom_id res chain seq x y z
N ILE A 1 -11.22 -14.82 -13.87
CA ILE A 1 -11.39 -14.58 -12.41
C ILE A 1 -11.82 -15.88 -11.73
N GLU A 2 -12.79 -16.60 -12.28
CA GLU A 2 -13.24 -17.88 -11.76
C GLU A 2 -12.14 -18.95 -11.66
N GLU A 3 -11.33 -19.11 -12.71
CA GLU A 3 -10.13 -19.96 -12.67
C GLU A 3 -9.13 -19.52 -11.58
N HIS A 4 -8.89 -18.21 -11.46
CA HIS A 4 -8.02 -17.64 -10.43
C HIS A 4 -8.53 -17.98 -9.02
N ARG A 5 -9.85 -17.93 -8.82
CA ARG A 5 -10.50 -18.29 -7.57
C ARG A 5 -10.31 -19.76 -7.25
N LEU A 6 -10.53 -20.65 -8.22
CA LEU A 6 -10.32 -22.09 -8.03
C LEU A 6 -8.87 -22.42 -7.65
N LEU A 7 -7.90 -21.71 -8.23
CA LEU A 7 -6.47 -21.96 -8.00
C LEU A 7 -5.93 -21.34 -6.70
N TYR A 8 -6.36 -20.13 -6.36
CA TYR A 8 -5.66 -19.31 -5.36
C TYR A 8 -6.48 -18.95 -4.12
N ALA A 9 -7.81 -19.11 -4.12
CA ALA A 9 -8.63 -18.74 -2.98
C ALA A 9 -8.35 -19.63 -1.76
N ARG A 10 -8.17 -19.02 -0.58
CA ARG A 10 -7.85 -19.74 0.67
C ARG A 10 -8.94 -19.50 1.72
N LYS A 11 -9.60 -20.59 2.13
CA LYS A 11 -10.79 -20.56 3.02
C LYS A 11 -10.49 -20.24 4.49
N THR A 12 -9.27 -20.50 4.97
CA THR A 12 -8.95 -20.38 6.41
C THR A 12 -7.82 -19.39 6.67
N PRO A 13 -8.06 -18.06 6.54
CA PRO A 13 -7.07 -17.08 6.95
C PRO A 13 -6.91 -17.05 8.48
N ARG A 14 -5.70 -16.74 8.94
CA ARG A 14 -5.48 -16.40 10.35
C ARG A 14 -6.08 -15.04 10.64
N LYS A 15 -7.02 -14.96 11.58
CA LYS A 15 -7.64 -13.70 12.02
C LYS A 15 -6.86 -13.07 13.17
N MET A 16 -6.65 -11.76 13.10
CA MET A 16 -5.99 -10.98 14.14
C MET A 16 -6.45 -9.53 14.16
N THR A 17 -6.04 -8.83 15.21
CA THR A 17 -6.20 -7.39 15.37
C THR A 17 -4.82 -6.78 15.54
N ILE A 18 -4.57 -5.71 14.80
CA ILE A 18 -3.35 -4.91 14.86
C ILE A 18 -3.76 -3.48 15.15
N ASN A 19 -3.34 -2.97 16.31
CA ASN A 19 -3.64 -1.60 16.75
C ASN A 19 -2.44 -1.05 17.51
N TRP A 20 -2.34 0.27 17.61
CA TRP A 20 -1.49 0.87 18.63
C TRP A 20 -1.98 0.47 20.03
N LEU A 21 -1.07 0.38 21.00
CA LEU A 21 -1.46 0.20 22.40
C LEU A 21 -2.42 1.33 22.82
N LYS A 22 -3.40 1.00 23.69
CA LYS A 22 -4.38 2.00 24.19
C LYS A 22 -3.72 3.18 24.89
N SER A 23 -2.52 2.98 25.45
CA SER A 23 -1.73 4.02 26.13
C SER A 23 -1.03 4.99 25.18
N VAL A 24 -1.02 4.73 23.86
CA VAL A 24 -0.34 5.58 22.88
C VAL A 24 -1.29 6.70 22.44
N PRO A 25 -1.06 7.98 22.78
CA PRO A 25 -1.84 9.08 22.24
C PRO A 25 -1.50 9.34 20.75
N ASP A 26 -2.40 9.99 20.01
CA ASP A 26 -2.20 10.33 18.60
C ASP A 26 -0.93 11.18 18.38
N SER A 27 -0.62 12.08 19.31
CA SER A 27 0.58 12.94 19.26
C SER A 27 1.90 12.17 19.25
N GLN A 28 1.93 10.92 19.75
CA GLN A 28 3.12 10.08 19.76
C GLN A 28 3.27 9.22 18.51
N VAL A 29 2.18 8.98 17.77
CA VAL A 29 2.17 8.10 16.59
C VAL A 29 3.22 8.48 15.54
N PRO A 30 3.42 9.77 15.16
CA PRO A 30 4.46 10.15 14.18
C PRO A 30 5.86 9.68 14.60
N ASN A 31 6.21 9.89 15.86
CA ASN A 31 7.50 9.48 16.41
C ASN A 31 7.64 7.95 16.42
N LEU A 32 6.57 7.24 16.75
CA LEU A 32 6.56 5.77 16.74
C LEU A 32 6.71 5.20 15.33
N ILE A 33 6.08 5.80 14.33
CA ILE A 33 6.22 5.45 12.91
C ILE A 33 7.67 5.71 12.45
N ALA A 34 8.22 6.90 12.75
CA ALA A 34 9.58 7.26 12.37
C ALA A 34 10.63 6.29 12.95
N LYS A 35 10.44 5.88 14.20
CA LYS A 35 11.27 4.89 14.90
C LYS A 35 10.94 3.43 14.56
N ARG A 36 9.79 3.16 13.91
CA ARG A 36 9.22 1.83 13.68
C ARG A 36 9.10 1.01 14.98
N THR A 37 8.55 1.62 16.01
CA THR A 37 8.48 1.04 17.36
C THR A 37 7.43 -0.07 17.43
N LEU A 38 7.84 -1.30 17.12
CA LEU A 38 6.96 -2.46 17.13
C LEU A 38 6.39 -2.77 18.52
N ALA A 39 7.12 -2.48 19.60
CA ALA A 39 6.68 -2.69 20.97
C ALA A 39 5.38 -1.94 21.31
N SER A 40 5.11 -0.83 20.60
CA SER A 40 3.90 -0.04 20.76
C SER A 40 2.72 -0.55 19.94
N VAL A 41 2.91 -1.60 19.14
CA VAL A 41 1.86 -2.23 18.33
C VAL A 41 1.33 -3.46 19.05
N LYS A 42 0.07 -3.40 19.48
CA LYS A 42 -0.67 -4.51 20.04
C LYS A 42 -1.08 -5.49 18.95
N ARG A 43 -0.86 -6.77 19.21
CA ARG A 43 -1.29 -7.89 18.37
C ARG A 43 -2.16 -8.81 19.21
N SER A 44 -3.36 -9.13 18.75
CA SER A 44 -4.22 -10.12 19.41
C SER A 44 -4.87 -11.04 18.39
N SER A 45 -5.20 -12.25 18.80
CA SER A 45 -5.97 -13.20 17.99
C SER A 45 -7.39 -12.70 17.77
N GLY A 46 -7.97 -13.04 16.61
CA GLY A 46 -9.30 -12.59 16.23
C GLY A 46 -9.34 -11.13 15.78
N GLY A 47 -10.41 -10.77 15.08
CA GLY A 47 -10.62 -9.41 14.55
C GLY A 47 -10.67 -9.32 13.02
N PRO A 48 -10.68 -8.09 12.50
CA PRO A 48 -10.95 -7.80 11.09
C PRO A 48 -9.77 -8.07 10.14
N LEU A 49 -8.53 -8.21 10.65
CA LEU A 49 -7.38 -8.52 9.79
C LEU A 49 -7.29 -10.02 9.54
N ARG A 50 -7.40 -10.40 8.28
CA ARG A 50 -7.22 -11.76 7.75
C ARG A 50 -5.83 -11.86 7.14
N VAL A 51 -5.08 -12.91 7.47
CA VAL A 51 -3.71 -13.14 6.99
C VAL A 51 -3.62 -14.53 6.38
N TRP A 52 -3.13 -14.61 5.14
CA TRP A 52 -3.03 -15.86 4.37
C TRP A 52 -1.63 -16.46 4.31
N VAL A 53 -0.62 -15.73 4.78
CA VAL A 53 0.78 -16.17 4.78
C VAL A 53 1.27 -16.55 6.16
N ASN A 54 2.30 -17.40 6.19
CA ASN A 54 3.04 -17.68 7.40
C ASN A 54 3.80 -16.44 7.87
N LEU A 55 3.75 -16.18 9.18
CA LEU A 55 4.42 -15.05 9.79
C LEU A 55 5.75 -15.48 10.41
N ILE A 56 6.81 -14.72 10.12
CA ILE A 56 8.14 -14.91 10.70
C ILE A 56 8.24 -13.98 11.92
N ASN A 57 8.40 -14.55 13.11
CA ASN A 57 8.40 -13.81 14.38
C ASN A 57 7.14 -12.93 14.58
N GLY A 58 5.99 -13.43 14.10
CA GLY A 58 4.70 -12.75 14.20
C GLY A 58 4.54 -11.53 13.29
N ARG A 59 5.30 -11.45 12.18
CA ARG A 59 5.21 -10.42 11.14
C ARG A 59 5.37 -11.03 9.73
N PRO A 60 4.95 -10.33 8.67
CA PRO A 60 5.29 -10.71 7.30
C PRO A 60 6.81 -10.78 7.10
N ASP A 61 7.25 -11.47 6.04
CA ASP A 61 8.68 -11.60 5.71
C ASP A 61 9.34 -10.22 5.52
N GLN A 62 10.29 -9.87 6.40
CA GLN A 62 10.93 -8.56 6.41
C GLN A 62 11.95 -8.37 5.27
N THR A 63 12.26 -9.41 4.50
CA THR A 63 13.13 -9.33 3.31
C THR A 63 12.40 -8.83 2.06
N LYS A 64 11.07 -8.85 2.10
CA LYS A 64 10.17 -8.47 1.00
C LYS A 64 9.63 -7.06 1.18
N SER A 65 9.09 -6.50 0.10
CA SER A 65 8.51 -5.17 0.06
C SER A 65 7.00 -5.29 -0.10
N TYR A 66 6.25 -4.37 0.52
CA TYR A 66 4.80 -4.45 0.58
C TYR A 66 4.13 -3.14 0.19
N ASN A 67 2.91 -3.28 -0.30
CA ASN A 67 1.97 -2.20 -0.59
C ASN A 67 0.69 -2.41 0.20
N LEU A 68 0.08 -1.31 0.64
CA LEU A 68 -1.24 -1.24 1.24
C LEU A 68 -2.13 -0.43 0.30
N GLY A 69 -3.01 -1.12 -0.41
CA GLY A 69 -4.10 -0.52 -1.18
C GLY A 69 -5.30 -0.32 -0.28
N ILE A 70 -5.85 0.89 -0.23
CA ILE A 70 -6.86 1.28 0.75
C ILE A 70 -8.07 1.89 0.04
N ASP A 71 -9.23 1.28 0.25
CA ASP A 71 -10.52 1.89 -0.08
C ASP A 71 -11.25 2.26 1.21
N ILE A 72 -11.88 3.44 1.24
CA ILE A 72 -12.37 4.07 2.46
C ILE A 72 -13.87 4.33 2.31
N SER A 73 -14.64 3.63 3.12
CA SER A 73 -16.06 3.92 3.30
C SER A 73 -16.29 5.14 4.20
N LYS A 74 -17.54 5.62 4.23
CA LYS A 74 -17.96 6.65 5.20
C LYS A 74 -17.96 6.15 6.66
N GLY A 75 -17.83 4.84 6.92
CA GLY A 75 -17.83 4.27 8.28
C GLY A 75 -19.22 4.21 8.94
N MET A 76 -20.30 4.26 8.16
CA MET A 76 -21.69 4.25 8.65
C MET A 76 -22.35 2.86 8.60
N GLY A 77 -21.56 1.80 8.48
CA GLY A 77 -22.07 0.41 8.46
C GLY A 77 -22.62 -0.08 7.11
N ALA A 78 -22.79 0.82 6.13
CA ALA A 78 -23.25 0.45 4.79
C ALA A 78 -22.13 -0.22 3.96
N SER A 79 -20.96 0.41 3.83
CA SER A 79 -19.82 -0.11 3.08
C SER A 79 -18.57 -0.31 3.93
N ASN A 80 -17.64 -1.15 3.48
CA ASN A 80 -16.43 -1.49 4.22
C ASN A 80 -15.30 -0.50 3.93
N SER A 81 -14.57 -0.10 4.97
CA SER A 81 -13.21 0.38 4.78
C SER A 81 -12.29 -0.82 4.67
N VAL A 82 -11.43 -0.87 3.65
CA VAL A 82 -10.60 -2.03 3.32
C VAL A 82 -9.13 -1.63 3.22
N ILE A 83 -8.24 -2.44 3.80
CA ILE A 83 -6.79 -2.40 3.56
C ILE A 83 -6.40 -3.74 2.95
N SER A 84 -6.03 -3.74 1.68
CA SER A 84 -5.45 -4.88 0.99
C SER A 84 -3.93 -4.80 1.07
N ILE A 85 -3.28 -5.84 1.59
CA ILE A 85 -1.83 -5.87 1.80
C ILE A 85 -1.20 -6.82 0.79
N ALA A 86 -0.42 -6.28 -0.14
CA ALA A 86 0.21 -7.04 -1.21
C ALA A 86 1.73 -7.09 -1.07
N CYS A 87 2.32 -8.23 -1.42
CA CYS A 87 3.76 -8.39 -1.54
C CYS A 87 4.21 -8.10 -2.97
N ASN A 88 5.20 -7.21 -3.13
CA ASN A 88 5.63 -6.74 -4.45
C ASN A 88 6.44 -7.79 -5.21
N GLU A 89 7.19 -8.63 -4.51
CA GLU A 89 8.04 -9.66 -5.13
C GLU A 89 7.22 -10.88 -5.57
N THR A 90 6.23 -11.30 -4.77
CA THR A 90 5.39 -12.48 -5.08
C THR A 90 4.11 -12.12 -5.83
N ARG A 91 3.74 -10.83 -5.85
CA ARG A 91 2.44 -10.34 -6.34
C ARG A 91 1.23 -10.92 -5.60
N GLU A 92 1.43 -11.52 -4.44
CA GLU A 92 0.36 -12.10 -3.62
C GLU A 92 -0.23 -11.07 -2.65
N LYS A 93 -1.56 -11.10 -2.50
CA LYS A 93 -2.30 -10.47 -1.40
C LYS A 93 -2.08 -11.29 -0.13
N ILE A 94 -1.23 -10.80 0.76
CA ILE A 94 -0.81 -11.53 1.96
C ILE A 94 -1.79 -11.38 3.12
N ALA A 95 -2.55 -10.29 3.16
CA ALA A 95 -3.49 -9.97 4.21
C ALA A 95 -4.54 -8.93 3.77
N GLU A 96 -5.67 -8.90 4.47
CA GLU A 96 -6.79 -7.98 4.23
C GLU A 96 -7.40 -7.56 5.56
N TRP A 97 -7.55 -6.27 5.78
CA TRP A 97 -8.38 -5.73 6.85
C TRP A 97 -9.67 -5.19 6.24
N ALA A 98 -10.83 -5.53 6.79
CA ALA A 98 -12.11 -4.99 6.33
C ALA A 98 -13.08 -4.79 7.50
N HIS A 99 -13.67 -3.59 7.59
CA HIS A 99 -14.71 -3.28 8.59
C HIS A 99 -15.57 -2.08 8.16
N ALA A 100 -16.89 -2.19 8.35
CA ALA A 100 -17.85 -1.17 7.91
C ALA A 100 -18.13 -0.05 8.93
N GLY A 101 -17.83 -0.28 10.21
CA GLY A 101 -18.15 0.66 11.30
C GLY A 101 -16.99 1.54 11.76
N THR A 102 -15.85 1.52 11.07
CA THR A 102 -14.68 2.31 11.49
C THR A 102 -14.66 3.66 10.78
N PRO A 103 -14.68 4.79 11.52
CA PRO A 103 -14.63 6.11 10.93
C PRO A 103 -13.25 6.41 10.32
N PRO A 104 -13.14 7.29 9.31
CA PRO A 104 -11.90 7.54 8.57
C PRO A 104 -10.68 7.93 9.43
N TYR A 105 -10.88 8.73 10.49
CA TYR A 105 -9.78 9.15 11.37
C TYR A 105 -9.19 7.99 12.20
N GLU A 106 -10.05 7.10 12.71
CA GLU A 106 -9.61 5.90 13.41
C GLU A 106 -8.98 4.92 12.41
N PHE A 107 -9.55 4.83 11.20
CA PHE A 107 -9.01 4.00 10.15
C PHE A 107 -7.59 4.40 9.73
N ALA A 108 -7.29 5.70 9.65
CA ALA A 108 -5.93 6.20 9.43
C ALA A 108 -4.96 5.74 10.53
N ARG A 109 -5.41 5.78 11.78
CA ARG A 109 -4.63 5.29 12.93
C ARG A 109 -4.35 3.79 12.82
N ILE A 110 -5.34 2.99 12.42
CA ILE A 110 -5.18 1.55 12.19
C ILE A 110 -4.21 1.28 11.03
N ALA A 111 -4.35 1.98 9.92
CA ALA A 111 -3.49 1.84 8.75
C ALA A 111 -2.01 2.08 9.09
N THR A 112 -1.71 3.07 9.95
CA THR A 112 -0.33 3.31 10.41
C THR A 112 0.20 2.17 11.30
N ALA A 113 -0.62 1.63 12.21
CA ALA A 113 -0.23 0.49 13.05
C ALA A 113 0.05 -0.76 12.20
N ILE A 114 -0.82 -1.03 11.22
CA ILE A 114 -0.63 -2.11 10.24
C ILE A 114 0.64 -1.85 9.41
N GLY A 115 0.89 -0.62 8.96
CA GLY A 115 2.11 -0.27 8.24
C GLY A 115 3.39 -0.59 9.03
N VAL A 116 3.43 -0.24 10.33
CA VAL A 116 4.55 -0.59 11.22
C VAL A 116 4.65 -2.09 11.44
N TRP A 117 3.53 -2.79 11.64
CA TRP A 117 3.52 -4.24 11.79
C TRP A 117 4.01 -4.96 10.52
N VAL A 118 3.55 -4.56 9.34
CA VAL A 118 3.97 -5.13 8.05
C VAL A 118 5.46 -4.88 7.82
N GLY A 119 5.91 -3.62 7.91
CA GLY A 119 7.30 -3.26 7.69
C GLY A 119 7.85 -3.66 6.32
N GLY A 120 8.87 -4.52 6.30
CA GLY A 120 9.51 -5.03 5.09
C GLY A 120 10.88 -4.41 4.78
N LYS A 121 11.40 -4.74 3.60
CA LYS A 121 12.71 -4.31 3.07
C LYS A 121 12.89 -2.80 3.07
N ASN A 122 11.80 -2.07 2.82
CA ASN A 122 11.77 -0.60 2.79
C ASN A 122 11.43 0.03 4.14
N LYS A 123 11.45 -0.77 5.22
CA LYS A 123 11.08 -0.43 6.61
C LYS A 123 9.60 -0.16 6.82
N LEU A 124 8.93 0.48 5.86
CA LEU A 124 7.50 0.75 5.87
C LEU A 124 6.93 0.49 4.47
N PRO A 125 5.75 -0.13 4.38
CA PRO A 125 5.09 -0.36 3.10
C PRO A 125 4.61 0.93 2.47
N LEU A 126 4.45 0.92 1.15
CA LEU A 126 3.83 2.02 0.41
C LEU A 126 2.33 2.01 0.70
N ILE A 127 1.77 3.15 1.11
CA ILE A 127 0.32 3.31 1.25
C ILE A 127 -0.22 4.06 0.04
N ILE A 128 -1.21 3.46 -0.62
CA ILE A 128 -2.00 4.04 -1.69
C ILE A 128 -3.47 3.91 -1.35
N TRP A 129 -4.24 5.00 -1.49
CA TRP A 129 -5.65 5.03 -1.17
C TRP A 129 -6.43 5.77 -2.24
N GLU A 130 -7.72 5.45 -2.38
CA GLU A 130 -8.64 6.24 -3.17
C GLU A 130 -8.95 7.55 -2.42
N ASN A 131 -8.48 8.67 -2.97
CA ASN A 131 -8.63 10.00 -2.39
C ASN A 131 -9.82 10.73 -3.01
N ASN A 132 -11.01 10.13 -2.90
CA ASN A 132 -12.27 10.69 -3.40
C ASN A 132 -13.24 11.00 -2.27
N GLY A 133 -13.97 12.11 -2.42
CA GLY A 133 -14.95 12.57 -1.45
C GLY A 133 -14.34 12.95 -0.09
N HIS A 134 -15.22 13.23 0.87
CA HIS A 134 -14.84 13.60 2.23
C HIS A 134 -14.04 12.51 2.98
N PRO A 135 -14.40 11.20 2.90
CA PRO A 135 -13.67 10.16 3.65
C PRO A 135 -12.21 9.99 3.19
N GLY A 136 -11.96 9.97 1.88
CA GLY A 136 -10.61 9.85 1.33
C GLY A 136 -9.72 11.03 1.67
N TRP A 137 -10.29 12.24 1.64
CA TRP A 137 -9.56 13.47 2.00
C TRP A 137 -9.20 13.51 3.48
N ASP A 138 -10.14 13.20 4.37
CA ASP A 138 -9.87 13.21 5.82
C ASP A 138 -8.83 12.15 6.20
N PHE A 139 -8.97 10.91 5.70
CA PHE A 139 -7.96 9.86 5.87
C PHE A 139 -6.58 10.33 5.38
N GLY A 140 -6.52 10.92 4.19
CA GLY A 140 -5.29 11.44 3.62
C GLY A 140 -4.67 12.55 4.47
N ARG A 141 -5.49 13.48 4.98
CA ARG A 141 -5.03 14.53 5.89
C ARG A 141 -4.46 13.93 7.18
N GLN A 142 -5.13 12.97 7.79
CA GLN A 142 -4.64 12.28 9.00
C GLN A 142 -3.31 11.57 8.72
N LEU A 143 -3.25 10.76 7.66
CA LEU A 143 -2.06 9.98 7.32
C LEU A 143 -0.84 10.87 7.03
N VAL A 144 -1.03 11.92 6.25
CA VAL A 144 0.06 12.77 5.73
C VAL A 144 0.44 13.89 6.68
N LYS A 145 -0.55 14.60 7.26
CA LYS A 145 -0.30 15.82 8.05
C LYS A 145 -0.16 15.51 9.54
N ILE A 146 -0.98 14.63 10.07
CA ILE A 146 -0.99 14.32 11.51
C ILE A 146 0.01 13.22 11.82
N TYR A 147 -0.13 12.05 11.20
CA TYR A 147 0.72 10.88 11.45
C TYR A 147 2.05 10.90 10.70
N GLN A 148 2.19 11.77 9.71
CA GLN A 148 3.44 11.97 8.95
C GLN A 148 4.00 10.66 8.38
N TYR A 149 3.12 9.81 7.85
CA TYR A 149 3.53 8.53 7.30
C TYR A 149 4.43 8.77 6.07
N PRO A 150 5.66 8.23 6.03
CA PRO A 150 6.69 8.69 5.09
C PRO A 150 6.59 8.07 3.70
N ASN A 151 5.91 6.93 3.53
CA ASN A 151 5.88 6.17 2.29
C ASN A 151 4.47 6.12 1.71
N ILE A 152 4.07 7.20 1.04
CA ILE A 152 2.75 7.38 0.46
C ILE A 152 2.83 7.52 -1.06
N TRP A 153 1.76 7.13 -1.74
CA TRP A 153 1.64 7.27 -3.18
C TRP A 153 1.12 8.66 -3.58
N TYR A 154 1.58 9.16 -4.73
CA TYR A 154 1.21 10.45 -5.30
C TYR A 154 0.63 10.27 -6.70
N ASP A 155 -0.45 11.01 -7.01
CA ASP A 155 -1.14 10.92 -8.29
C ASP A 155 -0.25 11.34 -9.45
N ARG A 156 -0.55 10.83 -10.63
CA ARG A 156 0.17 11.11 -11.87
C ARG A 156 -0.73 11.74 -12.90
N ALA A 157 -0.13 12.60 -13.70
CA ALA A 157 -0.76 13.06 -14.94
C ALA A 157 -0.72 11.91 -15.95
N VAL A 158 -1.90 11.51 -16.44
CA VAL A 158 -2.08 10.51 -17.48
C VAL A 158 -2.00 11.21 -18.84
N GLY A 159 -1.40 10.57 -19.86
CA GLY A 159 -1.41 11.07 -21.25
C GLY A 159 -0.12 11.78 -21.71
N THR A 160 0.97 11.71 -20.94
CA THR A 160 2.30 12.19 -21.39
C THR A 160 3.29 11.04 -21.48
N ILE A 161 4.21 11.09 -22.45
CA ILE A 161 5.26 10.06 -22.67
C ILE A 161 6.07 9.78 -21.38
N ALA A 162 6.28 10.81 -20.56
CA ALA A 162 6.75 10.67 -19.20
C ALA A 162 5.63 11.09 -18.24
N GLU A 163 5.09 10.14 -17.47
CA GLU A 163 4.13 10.45 -16.41
C GLU A 163 4.82 11.30 -15.34
N LYS A 164 4.39 12.55 -15.18
CA LYS A 164 4.90 13.41 -14.12
C LYS A 164 4.16 13.12 -12.82
N ILE A 165 4.92 12.86 -11.76
CA ILE A 165 4.39 12.75 -10.39
C ILE A 165 3.82 14.12 -9.98
N SER A 166 2.56 14.14 -9.58
CA SER A 166 1.87 15.34 -9.08
C SER A 166 2.17 15.57 -7.60
N LYS A 167 1.81 16.75 -7.10
CA LYS A 167 1.86 17.06 -5.65
C LYS A 167 0.63 16.53 -4.88
N LYS A 168 -0.33 15.90 -5.56
CA LYS A 168 -1.55 15.37 -4.94
C LYS A 168 -1.26 13.98 -4.38
N TYR A 169 -1.45 13.79 -3.09
CA TYR A 169 -1.32 12.49 -2.45
C TYR A 169 -2.56 11.63 -2.70
N GLY A 170 -2.39 10.31 -2.73
CA GLY A 170 -3.46 9.36 -2.99
C GLY A 170 -3.91 9.34 -4.46
N TRP A 171 -4.69 8.32 -4.81
CA TRP A 171 -5.21 8.10 -6.16
C TRP A 171 -6.56 8.76 -6.33
N HIS A 172 -6.67 9.62 -7.35
CA HIS A 172 -7.92 10.33 -7.65
C HIS A 172 -8.62 9.60 -8.79
N SER A 173 -9.85 9.16 -8.56
CA SER A 173 -10.59 8.49 -9.63
C SER A 173 -11.11 9.50 -10.63
N SER A 174 -11.29 9.03 -11.85
CA SER A 174 -12.12 9.68 -12.85
C SER A 174 -12.86 8.59 -13.62
N GLN A 175 -13.93 8.98 -14.32
CA GLN A 175 -14.68 8.06 -15.20
C GLN A 175 -13.78 7.41 -16.26
N THR A 176 -12.65 8.04 -16.61
CA THR A 176 -11.66 7.51 -17.55
C THR A 176 -10.56 6.68 -16.88
N LYS A 177 -10.02 7.11 -15.73
CA LYS A 177 -8.92 6.42 -15.04
C LYS A 177 -9.39 5.09 -14.44
N LYS A 178 -10.57 5.05 -13.82
CA LYS A 178 -11.04 3.89 -13.05
C LYS A 178 -11.23 2.63 -13.93
N PRO A 179 -11.91 2.68 -15.09
CA PRO A 179 -12.00 1.52 -15.98
C PRO A 179 -10.65 0.99 -16.45
N VAL A 180 -9.70 1.88 -16.75
CA VAL A 180 -8.36 1.49 -17.21
C VAL A 180 -7.65 0.65 -16.16
N VAL A 181 -7.64 1.11 -14.90
CA VAL A 181 -6.96 0.42 -13.81
C VAL A 181 -7.70 -0.86 -13.40
N LEU A 182 -9.03 -0.88 -13.44
CA LEU A 182 -9.81 -2.11 -13.27
C LEU A 182 -9.50 -3.14 -14.37
N GLY A 183 -9.32 -2.69 -15.61
CA GLY A 183 -8.83 -3.52 -16.70
C GLY A 183 -7.42 -4.06 -16.46
N MET A 184 -6.53 -3.26 -15.83
CA MET A 184 -5.22 -3.73 -15.39
C MET A 184 -5.32 -4.81 -14.32
N LEU A 185 -6.20 -4.65 -13.32
CA LEU A 185 -6.44 -5.67 -12.29
C LEU A 185 -6.98 -6.96 -12.91
N ARG A 186 -7.95 -6.88 -13.83
CA ARG A 186 -8.49 -8.04 -14.55
C ARG A 186 -7.39 -8.80 -15.30
N ARG A 187 -6.50 -8.10 -16.01
CA ARG A 187 -5.33 -8.70 -16.67
C ARG A 187 -4.35 -9.30 -15.65
N ALA A 188 -4.14 -8.64 -14.52
CA ALA A 188 -3.27 -9.15 -13.46
C ALA A 188 -3.80 -10.46 -12.87
N TYR A 189 -5.11 -10.63 -12.71
CA TYR A 189 -5.71 -11.91 -12.32
C TYR A 189 -5.51 -13.00 -13.38
N ALA A 190 -5.68 -12.67 -14.66
CA ALA A 190 -5.56 -13.63 -15.75
C ALA A 190 -4.11 -14.13 -15.95
N HIS A 191 -3.12 -13.25 -15.78
CA HIS A 191 -1.71 -13.56 -16.09
C HIS A 191 -0.82 -13.74 -14.85
N GLY A 192 -1.41 -13.87 -13.65
CA GLY A 192 -0.65 -14.02 -12.41
C GLY A 192 0.13 -12.77 -11.97
N GLY A 193 -0.20 -11.60 -12.52
CA GLY A 193 0.36 -10.32 -12.10
C GLY A 193 -0.16 -9.83 -10.74
N TYR A 194 -1.23 -10.44 -10.23
CA TYR A 194 -1.76 -10.27 -8.88
C TYR A 194 -2.47 -11.55 -8.43
N ILE A 195 -2.04 -12.12 -7.31
CA ILE A 195 -2.62 -13.36 -6.74
C ILE A 195 -3.45 -12.99 -5.52
N ASN A 196 -4.75 -13.27 -5.56
CA ASN A 196 -5.67 -12.93 -4.49
C ASN A 196 -6.20 -14.19 -3.81
N HIS A 197 -6.01 -14.24 -2.48
CA HIS A 197 -6.43 -15.36 -1.65
C HIS A 197 -7.81 -15.13 -1.01
N SER A 198 -8.35 -13.91 -1.07
CA SER A 198 -9.63 -13.53 -0.47
C SER A 198 -10.79 -14.01 -1.33
N THR A 199 -11.54 -14.99 -0.82
CA THR A 199 -12.77 -15.47 -1.46
C THR A 199 -13.76 -14.34 -1.67
N GLU A 200 -13.96 -13.50 -0.67
CA GLU A 200 -14.93 -12.39 -0.72
C GLU A 200 -14.51 -11.33 -1.74
N ALA A 201 -13.22 -10.99 -1.83
CA ALA A 201 -12.76 -10.03 -2.84
C ALA A 201 -12.92 -10.57 -4.28
N LEU A 202 -12.76 -11.88 -4.46
CA LEU A 202 -12.93 -12.53 -5.77
C LEU A 202 -14.41 -12.67 -6.14
N ASP A 203 -15.27 -12.95 -5.16
CA ASP A 203 -16.72 -12.98 -5.35
C ASP A 203 -17.24 -11.57 -5.72
N GLU A 204 -16.78 -10.52 -5.04
CA GLU A 204 -17.04 -9.11 -5.42
C GLU A 204 -16.51 -8.81 -6.84
N ALA A 205 -15.32 -9.31 -7.20
CA ALA A 205 -14.75 -9.05 -8.53
C ALA A 205 -15.56 -9.69 -9.67
N LEU A 206 -16.30 -10.78 -9.41
CA LEU A 206 -17.16 -11.43 -10.40
C LEU A 206 -18.43 -10.64 -10.70
N THR A 207 -18.86 -9.74 -9.79
CA THR A 207 -20.07 -8.93 -10.00
C THR A 207 -19.82 -7.67 -10.83
N TYR A 208 -18.56 -7.35 -11.17
CA TYR A 208 -18.24 -6.16 -11.96
C TYR A 208 -18.65 -6.34 -13.43
N ILE A 209 -19.47 -5.40 -13.92
CA ILE A 209 -19.93 -5.32 -15.31
C ILE A 209 -19.51 -4.00 -15.96
N GLU A 210 -19.52 -3.98 -17.30
CA GLU A 210 -19.45 -2.75 -18.09
C GLU A 210 -20.87 -2.17 -18.22
N TYR A 211 -21.04 -0.90 -17.83
CA TYR A 211 -22.30 -0.17 -18.00
C TYR A 211 -22.44 0.36 -19.43
N GLU A 212 -23.67 0.61 -19.88
CA GLU A 212 -23.96 1.16 -21.22
C GLU A 212 -23.22 2.48 -21.53
N GLY A 213 -22.88 3.26 -20.50
CA GLY A 213 -22.09 4.50 -20.61
C GLY A 213 -20.57 4.32 -20.62
N GLY A 214 -20.05 3.09 -20.70
CA GLY A 214 -18.60 2.79 -20.74
C GLY A 214 -17.89 2.82 -19.39
N GLY A 215 -18.62 3.00 -18.28
CA GLY A 215 -18.09 2.83 -16.93
C GLY A 215 -18.01 1.35 -16.54
N ILE A 216 -17.12 1.01 -15.60
CA ILE A 216 -17.02 -0.35 -15.04
C ILE A 216 -17.34 -0.28 -13.54
N GLY A 217 -18.24 -1.14 -13.08
CA GLY A 217 -18.56 -1.24 -11.66
C GLY A 217 -19.44 -2.44 -11.31
N PRO A 218 -19.72 -2.67 -10.02
CA PRO A 218 -20.61 -3.73 -9.54
C PRO A 218 -22.00 -3.71 -10.20
N ALA A 219 -22.50 -4.87 -10.63
CA ALA A 219 -23.82 -5.05 -11.23
C ALA A 219 -24.98 -4.58 -10.32
N GLU A 220 -24.79 -4.65 -9.00
CA GLU A 220 -25.73 -4.15 -7.99
C GLU A 220 -26.02 -2.65 -8.06
N TYR A 221 -25.16 -1.85 -8.70
CA TYR A 221 -25.48 -0.43 -8.91
C TYR A 221 -26.52 -0.22 -10.03
N VAL A 222 -26.88 -1.28 -10.76
CA VAL A 222 -27.96 -1.29 -11.75
C VAL A 222 -29.26 -1.83 -11.15
N GLU A 223 -29.21 -2.73 -10.17
CA GLU A 223 -30.40 -3.29 -9.51
C GLU A 223 -30.45 -2.99 -7.99
N GLU A 224 -31.37 -2.12 -7.59
CA GLU A 224 -31.61 -1.75 -6.18
C GLU A 224 -32.24 -2.91 -5.39
N SER A 225 -31.44 -3.80 -4.79
CA SER A 225 -31.95 -4.73 -3.76
C SER A 225 -31.11 -4.73 -2.48
N ASP A 226 -31.77 -4.98 -1.34
CA ASP A 226 -31.17 -4.97 0.00
C ASP A 226 -30.15 -6.09 0.24
N ALA A 227 -30.25 -7.21 -0.50
CA ALA A 227 -29.24 -8.27 -0.49
C ALA A 227 -27.95 -7.84 -1.22
N ALA A 228 -28.08 -6.96 -2.21
CA ALA A 228 -26.98 -6.41 -2.99
C ALA A 228 -26.17 -5.35 -2.21
N ARG A 229 -26.74 -4.70 -1.19
CA ARG A 229 -26.00 -3.80 -0.27
C ARG A 229 -24.83 -4.47 0.48
N LYS A 230 -24.67 -5.80 0.44
CA LYS A 230 -23.56 -6.51 1.08
C LYS A 230 -22.34 -6.74 0.18
N CYS A 231 -22.46 -6.56 -1.13
CA CYS A 231 -21.41 -6.86 -2.11
C CYS A 231 -20.73 -5.59 -2.65
N HIS A 232 -20.52 -4.61 -1.79
CA HIS A 232 -19.74 -3.42 -2.14
C HIS A 232 -18.35 -3.81 -2.61
N GLY A 233 -18.01 -3.46 -3.86
CA GLY A 233 -16.72 -3.73 -4.49
C GLY A 233 -15.49 -3.06 -3.86
N ASP A 234 -15.56 -2.70 -2.57
CA ASP A 234 -14.52 -2.00 -1.82
C ASP A 234 -13.22 -2.82 -1.80
N ARG A 235 -13.30 -4.15 -1.72
CA ARG A 235 -12.09 -5.00 -1.75
C ARG A 235 -11.43 -4.99 -3.12
N VAL A 236 -12.24 -4.96 -4.17
CA VAL A 236 -11.78 -4.89 -5.56
C VAL A 236 -11.04 -3.57 -5.81
N ILE A 237 -11.55 -2.46 -5.28
CA ILE A 237 -10.86 -1.16 -5.36
C ILE A 237 -9.56 -1.17 -4.57
N ALA A 238 -9.55 -1.71 -3.34
CA ALA A 238 -8.31 -1.84 -2.57
C ALA A 238 -7.25 -2.70 -3.30
N ASP A 239 -7.67 -3.80 -3.93
CA ASP A 239 -6.82 -4.67 -4.75
C ASP A 239 -6.32 -3.97 -6.02
N MET A 240 -7.19 -3.21 -6.68
CA MET A 240 -6.85 -2.38 -7.84
C MET A 240 -5.74 -1.37 -7.47
N LEU A 241 -5.83 -0.72 -6.32
CA LEU A 241 -4.83 0.24 -5.86
C LEU A 241 -3.47 -0.42 -5.59
N ASN A 242 -3.43 -1.68 -5.12
CA ASN A 242 -2.17 -2.41 -5.04
C ASN A 242 -1.51 -2.58 -6.41
N VAL A 243 -2.29 -2.89 -7.45
CA VAL A 243 -1.81 -2.98 -8.83
C VAL A 243 -1.26 -1.64 -9.34
N VAL A 244 -1.88 -0.52 -8.97
CA VAL A 244 -1.33 0.83 -9.28
C VAL A 244 0.00 1.06 -8.58
N GLY A 245 0.09 0.72 -7.29
CA GLY A 245 1.30 0.94 -6.51
C GLY A 245 2.47 0.01 -6.89
N PHE A 246 2.22 -1.02 -7.70
CA PHE A 246 3.27 -1.94 -8.14
C PHE A 246 4.29 -1.23 -9.05
N GLY A 247 5.54 -1.18 -8.58
CA GLY A 247 6.64 -0.50 -9.28
C GLY A 247 7.08 0.81 -8.62
N ASP A 248 6.23 1.36 -7.74
CA ASP A 248 6.47 2.65 -7.08
C ASP A 248 7.04 2.50 -5.67
N THR A 249 6.98 1.30 -5.14
CA THR A 249 7.67 0.95 -3.91
C THR A 249 9.16 1.19 -4.13
N PRO A 250 9.81 2.06 -3.33
CA PRO A 250 11.21 2.36 -3.51
C PRO A 250 12.01 1.06 -3.59
N ARG A 251 12.81 0.84 -4.63
CA ARG A 251 13.68 -0.34 -4.65
C ARG A 251 14.67 -0.17 -3.50
N GLY A 252 14.49 -0.93 -2.42
CA GLY A 252 15.41 -0.91 -1.29
C GLY A 252 16.82 -1.11 -1.85
N LYS A 253 17.74 -0.20 -1.52
CA LYS A 253 19.15 -0.32 -1.93
C LYS A 253 19.63 -1.69 -1.46
N SER A 254 19.80 -2.64 -2.38
CA SER A 254 20.52 -3.86 -2.02
C SER A 254 21.90 -3.37 -1.61
N LYS A 255 22.29 -3.67 -0.36
CA LYS A 255 23.71 -3.63 -0.05
C LYS A 255 24.30 -4.74 -0.89
N MET A 256 24.80 -4.41 -2.07
CA MET A 256 25.70 -5.31 -2.77
C MET A 256 26.77 -5.70 -1.74
N PRO A 257 27.12 -6.98 -1.61
CA PRO A 257 28.22 -7.39 -0.75
C PRO A 257 29.40 -6.47 -1.02
N ALA A 258 30.01 -5.94 0.05
CA ALA A 258 31.19 -5.13 -0.12
C ALA A 258 32.21 -5.97 -0.91
N ALA A 259 32.75 -5.40 -1.99
CA ALA A 259 33.71 -6.11 -2.80
C ALA A 259 34.84 -6.61 -1.88
N PRO A 260 35.23 -7.91 -1.96
CA PRO A 260 36.21 -8.49 -1.04
C PRO A 260 37.48 -7.66 -0.96
N HIS A 261 38.13 -7.66 0.21
CA HIS A 261 39.37 -6.92 0.39
C HIS A 261 40.41 -7.31 -0.68
N ARG A 262 41.10 -6.32 -1.27
CA ARG A 262 42.04 -6.47 -2.41
C ARG A 262 41.43 -6.93 -3.74
N SER A 263 40.11 -7.05 -3.88
CA SER A 263 39.48 -7.22 -5.19
C SER A 263 39.60 -5.97 -6.06
N PHE A 264 39.43 -6.12 -7.38
CA PHE A 264 39.34 -4.99 -8.31
C PHE A 264 38.20 -4.03 -7.92
N GLY A 265 37.05 -4.56 -7.51
CA GLY A 265 35.92 -3.77 -7.01
C GLY A 265 36.26 -2.97 -5.74
N HIS A 266 37.05 -3.55 -4.83
CA HIS A 266 37.51 -2.86 -3.61
C HIS A 266 38.47 -1.72 -3.95
N ARG A 267 39.45 -1.94 -4.85
CA ARG A 267 40.38 -0.91 -5.32
C ARG A 267 39.67 0.23 -6.04
N MET A 268 38.72 -0.09 -6.94
CA MET A 268 37.93 0.90 -7.65
C MET A 268 37.06 1.74 -6.70
N ALA A 269 36.44 1.10 -5.70
CA ALA A 269 35.65 1.80 -4.70
C ALA A 269 36.51 2.74 -3.83
N ALA A 270 37.74 2.33 -3.47
CA ALA A 270 38.69 3.17 -2.74
C ALA A 270 39.12 4.39 -3.57
N TRP A 271 39.45 4.19 -4.86
CA TRP A 271 39.80 5.26 -5.79
C TRP A 271 38.65 6.28 -5.96
N LYS A 272 37.41 5.81 -6.14
CA LYS A 272 36.22 6.69 -6.21
C LYS A 272 36.00 7.51 -4.94
N ARG A 273 36.26 6.93 -3.75
CA ARG A 273 36.20 7.66 -2.46
C ARG A 273 37.30 8.72 -2.37
N GLY A 274 38.51 8.41 -2.84
CA GLY A 274 39.63 9.36 -2.93
C GLY A 274 39.29 10.58 -3.79
N LYS A 275 38.80 10.36 -5.02
CA LYS A 275 38.37 11.47 -5.90
C LYS A 275 37.27 12.34 -5.28
N ARG A 276 36.26 11.73 -4.66
CA ARG A 276 35.18 12.48 -3.99
C ARG A 276 35.67 13.35 -2.83
N LYS A 277 36.71 12.93 -2.10
CA LYS A 277 37.34 13.75 -1.06
C LYS A 277 38.10 14.93 -1.70
N GLN A 278 38.83 14.68 -2.78
CA GLN A 278 39.58 15.69 -3.50
C GLN A 278 38.67 16.79 -4.09
N THR A 279 37.54 16.40 -4.72
CA THR A 279 36.53 17.33 -5.25
C THR A 279 35.80 18.13 -4.16
N LYS A 280 35.71 17.59 -2.94
CA LYS A 280 35.13 18.33 -1.80
C LYS A 280 36.10 19.35 -1.24
N MET A 281 37.40 19.06 -1.20
CA MET A 281 38.43 20.01 -0.78
C MET A 281 38.51 21.20 -1.74
N THR A 282 38.54 20.97 -3.05
CA THR A 282 38.63 22.04 -4.04
C THR A 282 37.41 22.97 -4.11
N ARG A 283 36.27 22.59 -3.53
CA ARG A 283 35.08 23.46 -3.45
C ARG A 283 35.07 24.39 -2.24
N PHE A 284 35.89 24.14 -1.23
CA PHE A 284 35.98 25.01 -0.04
C PHE A 284 37.00 26.15 -0.20
N ASP A 285 37.91 26.07 -1.18
CA ASP A 285 38.98 27.07 -1.39
C ASP A 285 38.58 28.30 -2.23
N HIS A 286 37.35 28.37 -2.74
CA HIS A 286 36.92 29.47 -3.63
C HIS A 286 35.86 30.41 -3.04
N SER A 287 35.62 30.39 -1.73
CA SER A 287 34.64 31.29 -1.08
C SER A 287 35.26 32.34 -0.15
N GLY A 288 36.53 32.72 -0.34
CA GLY A 288 37.16 33.70 0.53
C GLY A 288 38.36 34.38 -0.11
N VAL A 289 38.14 35.21 -1.13
CA VAL A 289 38.80 36.52 -1.34
C VAL A 289 37.95 37.23 -2.41
N ASN A 290 37.25 38.29 -2.02
CA ASN A 290 37.03 39.45 -2.88
C ASN A 290 37.18 40.66 -1.97
N ILE A 291 38.26 41.40 -2.21
CA ILE A 291 38.53 42.75 -1.70
C ILE A 291 37.65 43.72 -2.48
#